data_AF-A0A1H4BDU7-F1
#
_entry.id   AF-A0A1H4BDU7-F1
#
_cell.length_a   1.000
_cell.length_b   1.000
_cell.length_c   1.000
_cell.angle_alpha   90.00
_cell.angle_beta   90.00
_cell.angle_gamma   90.00
#
_symmetry.space_group_name_H-M   'P 1'
#
loop_
_entity.id
_entity.type
_entity.pdbx_description
1 polymer ?
#
loop_
_entity_poly.entity_id
_entity_poly.type
_entity_poly.pdbx_seq_one_letter_code
_entity_poly.pdbx_strand_id
1 'polypeptide(L)'
;MTFLNVVLDPPAYGWTDTNGNLSKPTPKQILTEFFSRLNIFKNKKNWLPFMSWSKVIVSVPFLMLFIFEYFSWSLLAVAFVYSMIIMGTHGTIWHHRYCTHNSYTFKNKFWRFITQNLTISMIPEEIYVVSHHVHHAKSDAPGDPYNASGGFLYCFLADVNHQPIAKNLIEKDYRSAVKLMVNTGVTANTYEQYLKWGSIANPWRTILSWSLNWLFWGVVFFLIGGPGLVCAVFGAAGVWAVGVRTFNYEGHGKGKDMRRDNYDFSRDDMSINQLWPGYVAGEWHNNHHLYPVSARTGFLPHQFDLAWCYIWTMHKLGPVSSLNDSKGEFLENHFNKK
;
A
#
# COMPACT_ATOMS: atom_id res chain seq x y z
N MET A 1 1.12 25.73 -9.28
CA MET A 1 0.53 24.70 -8.39
C MET A 1 1.64 23.85 -7.82
N THR A 2 1.55 23.45 -6.54
CA THR A 2 2.53 22.53 -5.94
C THR A 2 2.43 21.16 -6.63
N PHE A 3 3.56 20.47 -6.83
CA PHE A 3 3.62 19.18 -7.55
C PHE A 3 2.64 18.14 -6.99
N LEU A 4 2.50 18.03 -5.66
CA LEU A 4 1.57 17.10 -5.01
C LEU A 4 0.09 17.43 -5.27
N ASN A 5 -0.24 18.63 -5.75
CA ASN A 5 -1.62 18.97 -6.15
C ASN A 5 -2.00 18.44 -7.53
N VAL A 6 -1.01 18.10 -8.36
CA VAL A 6 -1.24 17.72 -9.76
C VAL A 6 -0.76 16.30 -10.08
N VAL A 7 -0.07 15.63 -9.15
CA VAL A 7 0.55 14.32 -9.40
C VAL A 7 -0.47 13.20 -9.60
N LEU A 8 -1.65 13.25 -8.96
CA LEU A 8 -2.71 12.25 -9.09
C LEU A 8 -3.75 12.65 -10.15
N ASP A 9 -4.29 11.66 -10.87
CA ASP A 9 -5.30 11.85 -11.91
C ASP A 9 -6.64 12.19 -11.25
N PRO A 10 -7.12 13.45 -11.34
CA PRO A 10 -8.32 13.87 -10.63
C PRO A 10 -9.52 13.04 -11.09
N PRO A 11 -10.37 12.55 -10.17
CA PRO A 11 -11.60 11.85 -10.55
C PRO A 11 -12.54 12.77 -11.33
N ALA A 12 -13.44 12.21 -12.15
CA ALA A 12 -14.40 13.00 -12.93
C ALA A 12 -15.29 13.93 -12.08
N TYR A 13 -15.52 13.59 -10.82
CA TYR A 13 -16.26 14.41 -9.84
C TYR A 13 -15.38 15.44 -9.08
N GLY A 14 -14.11 15.57 -9.44
CA GLY A 14 -13.16 16.49 -8.83
C GLY A 14 -12.79 16.16 -7.37
N TRP A 15 -11.82 16.89 -6.84
CA TRP A 15 -11.42 16.78 -5.42
C TRP A 15 -12.29 17.63 -4.50
N THR A 16 -12.85 18.72 -5.02
CA THR A 16 -13.67 19.68 -4.27
C THR A 16 -15.05 19.88 -4.89
N ASP A 17 -16.03 20.19 -4.05
CA ASP A 17 -17.34 20.71 -4.49
C ASP A 17 -17.25 22.19 -4.89
N THR A 18 -18.39 22.80 -5.23
CA THR A 18 -18.48 24.22 -5.62
C THR A 18 -18.12 25.19 -4.49
N ASN A 19 -18.12 24.74 -3.24
CA ASN A 19 -17.80 25.52 -2.05
C ASN A 19 -16.35 25.31 -1.59
N GLY A 20 -15.56 24.50 -2.29
CA GLY A 20 -14.19 24.16 -1.92
C GLY A 20 -14.07 23.06 -0.85
N ASN A 21 -15.18 22.46 -0.41
CA ASN A 21 -15.16 21.31 0.50
C ASN A 21 -14.82 20.02 -0.26
N LEU A 22 -14.52 18.93 0.46
CA LEU A 22 -14.30 17.61 -0.14
C LEU A 22 -15.50 17.21 -1.04
N SER A 23 -15.22 16.82 -2.28
CA SER A 23 -16.21 16.21 -3.15
C SER A 23 -16.64 14.85 -2.59
N LYS A 24 -17.92 14.69 -2.27
CA LYS A 24 -18.52 13.44 -1.76
C LYS A 24 -19.39 12.79 -2.84
N PRO A 25 -18.81 11.98 -3.73
CA PRO A 25 -19.55 11.37 -4.83
C PRO A 25 -20.56 10.33 -4.34
N THR A 26 -21.67 10.21 -5.05
CA THR A 26 -22.63 9.11 -4.85
C THR A 26 -21.99 7.75 -5.21
N PRO A 27 -22.48 6.62 -4.66
CA PRO A 27 -22.01 5.28 -5.05
C PRO A 27 -22.03 5.04 -6.56
N LYS A 28 -23.05 5.57 -7.27
CA LYS A 28 -23.16 5.48 -8.73
C LYS A 28 -22.00 6.21 -9.44
N GLN A 29 -21.62 7.40 -8.99
CA GLN A 29 -20.50 8.15 -9.55
C GLN A 29 -19.17 7.41 -9.32
N ILE A 30 -18.94 6.88 -8.11
CA ILE A 30 -17.73 6.11 -7.78
C ILE A 30 -17.62 4.86 -8.66
N LEU A 31 -18.70 4.09 -8.80
CA LEU A 31 -18.70 2.87 -9.62
C LEU A 31 -18.53 3.17 -11.11
N THR A 32 -19.15 4.26 -11.59
CA THR A 32 -18.99 4.71 -12.97
C THR A 32 -17.54 5.08 -13.27
N GLU A 33 -16.90 5.82 -12.35
CA GLU A 33 -15.48 6.17 -12.45
C GLU A 33 -14.60 4.92 -12.45
N PHE A 34 -14.89 3.98 -11.55
CA PHE A 34 -14.15 2.72 -11.41
C PHE A 34 -14.13 1.92 -12.71
N PHE A 35 -15.30 1.63 -13.30
CA PHE A 35 -15.35 0.89 -14.55
C PHE A 35 -14.76 1.67 -15.74
N SER A 36 -14.90 3.00 -15.75
CA SER A 36 -14.26 3.86 -16.76
C SER A 36 -12.73 3.78 -16.70
N ARG A 37 -12.16 3.79 -15.48
CA ARG A 37 -10.72 3.74 -15.22
C ARG A 37 -10.10 2.35 -15.29
N LEU A 38 -10.90 1.29 -15.34
CA LEU A 38 -10.44 -0.07 -15.68
C LEU A 38 -10.46 -0.35 -17.18
N ASN A 39 -11.19 0.45 -17.97
CA ASN A 39 -11.39 0.16 -19.38
C ASN A 39 -10.14 0.49 -20.22
N ILE A 40 -9.31 -0.52 -20.49
CA ILE A 40 -8.10 -0.42 -21.31
C ILE A 40 -8.37 -0.26 -22.81
N PHE A 41 -9.54 -0.68 -23.29
CA PHE A 41 -9.94 -0.55 -24.69
C PHE A 41 -10.31 0.90 -25.02
N LYS A 42 -10.94 1.61 -24.07
CA LYS A 42 -11.22 3.04 -24.18
C LYS A 42 -9.96 3.88 -24.00
N ASN A 43 -9.10 3.51 -23.04
CA ASN A 43 -7.84 4.20 -22.82
C ASN A 43 -6.78 3.25 -22.29
N LYS A 44 -5.77 2.93 -23.12
CA LYS A 44 -4.66 2.06 -22.72
C LYS A 44 -3.85 2.56 -21.52
N LYS A 45 -3.93 3.86 -21.16
CA LYS A 45 -3.32 4.40 -19.94
C LYS A 45 -3.92 3.85 -18.65
N ASN A 46 -5.07 3.17 -18.75
CA ASN A 46 -5.73 2.49 -17.63
C ASN A 46 -5.13 1.11 -17.32
N TRP A 47 -4.04 0.71 -17.99
CA TRP A 47 -3.46 -0.63 -17.87
C TRP A 47 -3.07 -0.98 -16.43
N LEU A 48 -2.55 -0.03 -15.64
CA LEU A 48 -2.02 -0.31 -14.30
C LEU A 48 -3.15 -0.63 -13.29
N PRO A 49 -4.22 0.20 -13.17
CA PRO A 49 -5.42 -0.18 -12.42
C PRO A 49 -6.05 -1.50 -12.89
N PHE A 50 -6.18 -1.68 -14.22
CA PHE A 50 -6.72 -2.91 -14.80
C PHE A 50 -5.90 -4.14 -14.40
N MET A 51 -4.58 -4.04 -14.48
CA MET A 51 -3.67 -5.11 -14.09
C MET A 51 -3.76 -5.40 -12.59
N SER A 52 -3.81 -4.38 -11.73
CA SER A 52 -4.00 -4.55 -10.27
C SER A 52 -5.25 -5.39 -9.94
N TRP A 53 -6.40 -5.08 -10.54
CA TRP A 53 -7.64 -5.83 -10.33
C TRP A 53 -7.66 -7.19 -11.06
N SER A 54 -6.96 -7.31 -12.19
CA SER A 54 -6.80 -8.60 -12.87
C SER A 54 -6.07 -9.62 -11.98
N LYS A 55 -5.09 -9.20 -11.17
CA LYS A 55 -4.44 -10.10 -10.20
C LYS A 55 -5.43 -10.66 -9.17
N VAL A 56 -6.34 -9.82 -8.68
CA VAL A 56 -7.40 -10.26 -7.76
C VAL A 56 -8.31 -11.26 -8.46
N ILE A 57 -8.74 -10.99 -9.70
CA ILE A 57 -9.60 -11.91 -10.46
C ILE A 57 -8.90 -13.25 -10.71
N VAL A 58 -7.62 -13.25 -11.08
CA VAL A 58 -6.82 -14.47 -11.31
C VAL A 58 -6.63 -15.29 -10.02
N SER A 59 -6.69 -14.66 -8.84
CA SER A 59 -6.64 -15.38 -7.56
C SER A 59 -7.94 -16.13 -7.22
N VAL A 60 -9.08 -15.78 -7.85
CA VAL A 60 -10.39 -16.37 -7.54
C VAL A 60 -10.42 -17.89 -7.81
N PRO A 61 -9.96 -18.42 -8.95
CA PRO A 61 -9.88 -19.86 -9.17
C PRO A 61 -9.08 -20.60 -8.09
N PHE A 62 -7.96 -20.03 -7.60
CA PHE A 62 -7.18 -20.63 -6.51
C PHE A 62 -7.99 -20.68 -5.21
N LEU A 63 -8.70 -19.60 -4.89
CA LEU A 63 -9.59 -19.57 -3.72
C LEU A 63 -10.72 -20.60 -3.83
N MET A 64 -11.33 -20.72 -5.00
CA MET A 64 -12.40 -21.70 -5.24
C MET A 64 -11.88 -23.13 -5.10
N LEU A 65 -10.75 -23.47 -5.72
CA LEU A 65 -10.13 -24.78 -5.59
C LEU A 65 -9.72 -25.07 -4.14
N PHE A 66 -9.22 -24.05 -3.41
CA PHE A 66 -8.94 -24.22 -2.00
C PHE A 66 -10.19 -24.55 -1.18
N ILE A 67 -11.29 -23.82 -1.38
CA ILE A 67 -12.53 -23.99 -0.60
C ILE A 67 -13.21 -25.32 -0.92
N PHE A 68 -13.30 -25.68 -2.20
CA PHE A 68 -14.14 -26.80 -2.63
C PHE A 68 -13.38 -28.13 -2.76
N GLU A 69 -12.06 -28.10 -3.02
CA GLU A 69 -11.29 -29.33 -3.29
C GLU A 69 -10.19 -29.59 -2.26
N TYR A 70 -9.48 -28.55 -1.83
CA TYR A 70 -8.29 -28.70 -0.99
C TYR A 70 -8.49 -28.23 0.46
N PHE A 71 -9.72 -28.00 0.90
CA PHE A 71 -9.96 -27.38 2.20
C PHE A 71 -9.48 -28.28 3.33
N SER A 72 -8.69 -27.71 4.22
CA SER A 72 -8.38 -28.28 5.54
C SER A 72 -8.12 -27.16 6.53
N TRP A 73 -8.38 -27.42 7.80
CA TRP A 73 -8.10 -26.46 8.87
C TRP A 73 -6.62 -26.06 8.93
N SER A 74 -5.72 -27.00 8.65
CA SER A 74 -4.28 -26.72 8.58
C SER A 74 -3.94 -25.77 7.44
N LEU A 75 -4.48 -25.99 6.23
CA LEU A 75 -4.24 -25.10 5.10
C LEU A 75 -4.91 -23.74 5.30
N LEU A 76 -6.07 -23.68 5.94
CA LEU A 76 -6.71 -22.41 6.32
C LEU A 76 -5.83 -21.62 7.29
N ALA A 77 -5.26 -22.27 8.31
CA ALA A 77 -4.35 -21.62 9.25
C ALA A 77 -3.08 -21.10 8.55
N VAL A 78 -2.47 -21.89 7.66
CA VAL A 78 -1.32 -21.46 6.87
C VAL A 78 -1.67 -20.28 5.97
N ALA A 79 -2.78 -20.37 5.24
CA ALA A 79 -3.30 -19.29 4.40
C ALA A 79 -3.53 -18.00 5.19
N PHE A 80 -4.10 -18.10 6.38
CA PHE A 80 -4.34 -16.98 7.27
C PHE A 80 -3.03 -16.34 7.76
N VAL A 81 -2.11 -17.13 8.31
CA VAL A 81 -0.80 -16.64 8.78
C VAL A 81 -0.01 -16.01 7.64
N TYR A 82 0.02 -16.67 6.48
CA TYR A 82 0.74 -16.16 5.33
C TYR A 82 0.15 -14.84 4.82
N SER A 83 -1.16 -14.77 4.63
CA SER A 83 -1.80 -13.58 4.08
C SER A 83 -1.88 -12.42 5.09
N MET A 84 -2.30 -12.66 6.34
CA MET A 84 -2.51 -11.60 7.31
C MET A 84 -1.20 -11.12 7.94
N ILE A 85 -0.31 -12.05 8.29
CA ILE A 85 0.92 -11.72 9.02
C ILE A 85 2.09 -11.51 8.07
N ILE A 86 2.41 -12.51 7.23
CA ILE A 86 3.62 -12.44 6.39
C ILE A 86 3.45 -11.38 5.30
N MET A 87 2.36 -11.41 4.53
CA MET A 87 2.10 -10.39 3.50
C MET A 87 1.76 -9.04 4.10
N GLY A 88 1.01 -8.99 5.20
CA GLY A 88 0.74 -7.74 5.94
C GLY A 88 2.03 -7.04 6.37
N THR A 89 2.89 -7.76 7.09
CA THR A 89 4.21 -7.25 7.53
C THR A 89 5.09 -6.89 6.33
N HIS A 90 5.07 -7.68 5.25
CA HIS A 90 5.80 -7.37 4.01
C HIS A 90 5.34 -6.03 3.40
N GLY A 91 4.03 -5.78 3.36
CA GLY A 91 3.45 -4.50 2.96
C GLY A 91 4.06 -3.32 3.71
N THR A 92 4.16 -3.46 5.03
CA THR A 92 4.73 -2.46 5.93
C THR A 92 6.22 -2.23 5.73
N ILE A 93 7.02 -3.29 5.69
CA ILE A 93 8.48 -3.13 5.53
C ILE A 93 8.83 -2.60 4.14
N TRP A 94 8.16 -3.09 3.09
CA TRP A 94 8.53 -2.82 1.72
C TRP A 94 7.85 -1.58 1.15
N HIS A 95 6.54 -1.60 0.99
CA HIS A 95 5.80 -0.50 0.34
C HIS A 95 5.77 0.75 1.23
N HIS A 96 5.53 0.54 2.52
CA HIS A 96 5.33 1.63 3.46
C HIS A 96 6.64 2.24 3.95
N ARG A 97 7.38 1.55 4.82
CA ARG A 97 8.56 2.10 5.52
C ARG A 97 9.77 2.28 4.61
N TYR A 98 10.05 1.32 3.73
CA TYR A 98 11.19 1.43 2.81
C TYR A 98 10.88 2.32 1.60
N CYS A 99 9.91 1.93 0.78
CA CYS A 99 9.69 2.57 -0.52
C CYS A 99 9.15 4.00 -0.41
N THR A 100 8.26 4.28 0.56
CA THR A 100 7.66 5.60 0.71
C THR A 100 8.47 6.48 1.66
N HIS A 101 8.76 5.98 2.87
CA HIS A 101 9.29 6.84 3.93
C HIS A 101 10.79 6.78 4.13
N ASN A 102 11.49 5.87 3.43
CA ASN A 102 12.94 5.71 3.51
C ASN A 102 13.43 5.52 4.95
N SER A 103 12.64 4.85 5.78
CA SER A 103 12.90 4.70 7.21
C SER A 103 14.15 3.86 7.51
N TYR A 104 14.65 3.11 6.52
CA TYR A 104 15.88 2.34 6.61
C TYR A 104 16.55 2.14 5.25
N THR A 105 17.83 1.76 5.26
CA THR A 105 18.65 1.59 4.05
C THR A 105 19.23 0.18 4.00
N PHE A 106 19.04 -0.52 2.88
CA PHE A 106 19.74 -1.79 2.64
C PHE A 106 21.22 -1.57 2.34
N LYS A 107 22.06 -2.48 2.84
CA LYS A 107 23.50 -2.48 2.58
C LYS A 107 23.85 -2.58 1.10
N ASN A 108 23.03 -3.29 0.31
CA ASN A 108 23.23 -3.45 -1.13
C ASN A 108 21.93 -3.84 -1.85
N LYS A 109 22.00 -3.88 -3.20
CA LYS A 109 20.86 -4.21 -4.06
C LYS A 109 20.35 -5.65 -3.91
N PHE A 110 21.19 -6.58 -3.43
CA PHE A 110 20.80 -7.98 -3.23
C PHE A 110 19.75 -8.10 -2.11
N TRP A 111 20.02 -7.54 -0.93
CA TRP A 111 19.06 -7.58 0.18
C TRP A 111 17.77 -6.81 -0.09
N ARG A 112 17.88 -5.71 -0.84
CA ARG A 112 16.72 -4.99 -1.36
C ARG A 112 15.88 -5.87 -2.28
N PHE A 113 16.50 -6.56 -3.24
CA PHE A 113 15.81 -7.46 -4.17
C PHE A 113 15.12 -8.63 -3.45
N ILE A 114 15.79 -9.23 -2.47
CA ILE A 114 15.20 -10.28 -1.64
C ILE A 114 13.96 -9.72 -0.94
N THR A 115 14.09 -8.60 -0.21
CA THR A 115 12.95 -8.01 0.53
C THR A 115 11.79 -7.63 -0.38
N GLN A 116 12.08 -7.07 -1.56
CA GLN A 116 11.06 -6.74 -2.57
C GLN A 116 10.20 -7.96 -2.96
N ASN A 117 10.79 -9.14 -3.01
CA ASN A 117 10.17 -10.35 -3.55
C ASN A 117 9.85 -11.41 -2.50
N LEU A 118 9.85 -11.07 -1.20
CA LEU A 118 9.61 -12.01 -0.10
C LEU A 118 8.21 -12.64 -0.10
N THR A 119 7.25 -12.08 -0.84
CA THR A 119 5.88 -12.57 -0.89
C THR A 119 5.31 -12.53 -2.31
N ILE A 120 4.13 -13.12 -2.48
CA ILE A 120 3.32 -13.04 -3.70
C ILE A 120 2.99 -11.56 -3.98
N SER A 121 3.47 -11.03 -5.09
CA SER A 121 3.29 -9.63 -5.47
C SER A 121 1.85 -9.34 -5.88
N MET A 122 1.10 -8.63 -5.02
CA MET A 122 -0.27 -8.20 -5.29
C MET A 122 -0.36 -6.70 -5.63
N ILE A 123 0.20 -5.83 -4.79
CA ILE A 123 0.03 -4.37 -4.92
C ILE A 123 1.15 -3.76 -5.78
N PRO A 124 0.83 -2.96 -6.82
CA PRO A 124 1.86 -2.25 -7.58
C PRO A 124 2.48 -1.12 -6.77
N GLU A 125 3.82 -1.02 -6.79
CA GLU A 125 4.55 0.00 -6.02
C GLU A 125 4.14 1.43 -6.39
N GLU A 126 3.91 1.71 -7.69
CA GLU A 126 3.55 3.06 -8.15
C GLU A 126 2.22 3.55 -7.57
N ILE A 127 1.21 2.67 -7.57
CA ILE A 127 -0.12 2.98 -7.02
C ILE A 127 0.00 3.30 -5.53
N TYR A 128 0.81 2.53 -4.79
CA TYR A 128 0.98 2.72 -3.35
C TYR A 128 1.82 3.97 -3.03
N VAL A 129 3.06 4.03 -3.49
CA VAL A 129 4.07 5.00 -3.01
C VAL A 129 3.70 6.43 -3.37
N VAL A 130 3.30 6.68 -4.62
CA VAL A 130 2.99 8.05 -5.07
C VAL A 130 1.76 8.58 -4.34
N SER A 131 0.71 7.75 -4.23
CA SER A 131 -0.51 8.15 -3.53
C SER A 131 -0.29 8.33 -2.03
N HIS A 132 0.60 7.54 -1.41
CA HIS A 132 0.85 7.62 0.04
C HIS A 132 1.58 8.91 0.42
N HIS A 133 2.50 9.39 -0.43
CA HIS A 133 3.09 10.73 -0.26
C HIS A 133 2.04 11.84 -0.33
N VAL A 134 1.05 11.71 -1.22
CA VAL A 134 -0.04 12.70 -1.33
C VAL A 134 -0.96 12.64 -0.12
N HIS A 135 -1.27 11.45 0.36
CA HIS A 135 -2.05 11.24 1.58
C HIS A 135 -1.39 11.89 2.80
N HIS A 136 -0.09 11.70 3.01
CA HIS A 136 0.64 12.38 4.10
C HIS A 136 0.60 13.90 3.98
N ALA A 137 0.72 14.43 2.75
CA ALA A 137 0.71 15.87 2.52
C ALA A 137 -0.69 16.52 2.62
N LYS A 138 -1.76 15.72 2.52
CA LYS A 138 -3.14 16.22 2.39
C LYS A 138 -4.12 15.50 3.31
N SER A 139 -3.64 14.80 4.32
CA SER A 139 -4.44 13.86 5.10
C SER A 139 -5.76 14.49 5.55
N ASP A 140 -6.87 13.80 5.28
CA ASP A 140 -8.23 14.25 5.59
C ASP A 140 -8.70 15.57 4.92
N ALA A 141 -7.90 16.16 4.03
CA ALA A 141 -8.24 17.32 3.21
C ALA A 141 -8.65 16.95 1.77
N PRO A 142 -9.27 17.88 1.00
CA PRO A 142 -9.55 17.65 -0.42
C PRO A 142 -8.27 17.36 -1.23
N GLY A 143 -8.28 16.25 -1.97
CA GLY A 143 -7.11 15.78 -2.71
C GLY A 143 -6.35 14.64 -2.04
N ASP A 144 -6.70 14.26 -0.80
CA ASP A 144 -6.27 13.00 -0.21
C ASP A 144 -6.91 11.81 -0.94
N PRO A 145 -6.13 10.89 -1.53
CA PRO A 145 -6.66 9.77 -2.29
C PRO A 145 -7.48 8.77 -1.46
N TYR A 146 -7.41 8.81 -0.13
CA TYR A 146 -8.16 7.90 0.75
C TYR A 146 -8.95 8.63 1.83
N ASN A 147 -9.33 9.89 1.61
CA ASN A 147 -10.08 10.70 2.57
C ASN A 147 -11.32 9.95 3.11
N ALA A 148 -11.29 9.56 4.39
CA ALA A 148 -12.34 8.73 4.98
C ALA A 148 -13.69 9.44 5.09
N SER A 149 -13.71 10.78 5.05
CA SER A 149 -14.94 11.58 4.98
C SER A 149 -15.67 11.44 3.63
N GLY A 150 -15.00 10.90 2.61
CA GLY A 150 -15.60 10.51 1.33
C GLY A 150 -16.42 9.22 1.39
N GLY A 151 -16.29 8.45 2.48
CA GLY A 151 -17.04 7.22 2.74
C GLY A 151 -16.34 5.93 2.29
N PHE A 152 -16.94 4.79 2.64
CA PHE A 152 -16.31 3.46 2.45
C PHE A 152 -15.88 3.20 1.00
N LEU A 153 -16.76 3.39 0.02
CA LEU A 153 -16.44 3.13 -1.40
C LEU A 153 -15.37 4.07 -1.96
N TYR A 154 -15.25 5.28 -1.41
CA TYR A 154 -14.22 6.24 -1.82
C TYR A 154 -12.82 5.69 -1.52
N CYS A 155 -12.63 5.17 -0.31
CA CYS A 155 -11.37 4.55 0.12
C CYS A 155 -11.18 3.16 -0.49
N PHE A 156 -12.24 2.34 -0.50
CA PHE A 156 -12.16 0.94 -0.92
C PHE A 156 -11.78 0.78 -2.40
N LEU A 157 -12.24 1.70 -3.27
CA LEU A 157 -11.90 1.69 -4.71
C LEU A 157 -10.84 2.75 -5.08
N ALA A 158 -10.13 3.29 -4.08
CA ALA A 158 -9.17 4.37 -4.29
C ALA A 158 -8.02 3.98 -5.22
N ASP A 159 -7.59 2.72 -5.22
CA ASP A 159 -6.50 2.22 -6.07
C ASP A 159 -6.76 2.42 -7.58
N VAL A 160 -8.04 2.52 -7.96
CA VAL A 160 -8.46 2.83 -9.32
C VAL A 160 -8.88 4.30 -9.44
N ASN A 161 -9.66 4.81 -8.49
CA ASN A 161 -10.33 6.10 -8.65
C ASN A 161 -9.47 7.31 -8.29
N HIS A 162 -8.56 7.17 -7.33
CA HIS A 162 -7.90 8.30 -6.69
C HIS A 162 -6.37 8.21 -6.71
N GLN A 163 -5.82 7.00 -6.68
CA GLN A 163 -4.38 6.75 -6.56
C GLN A 163 -3.56 6.81 -7.86
N PRO A 164 -4.11 6.55 -9.06
CA PRO A 164 -3.31 6.62 -10.28
C PRO A 164 -2.74 8.01 -10.51
N ILE A 165 -1.51 8.08 -11.04
CA ILE A 165 -0.90 9.36 -11.41
C ILE A 165 -1.65 10.01 -12.57
N ALA A 166 -1.62 11.34 -12.61
CA ALA A 166 -2.18 12.11 -13.72
C ALA A 166 -1.61 11.64 -15.06
N LYS A 167 -2.46 11.63 -16.10
CA LYS A 167 -2.13 11.11 -17.44
C LYS A 167 -1.57 12.17 -18.40
N ASN A 168 -1.45 13.40 -17.93
CA ASN A 168 -1.10 14.62 -18.68
C ASN A 168 -0.11 15.52 -17.91
N LEU A 169 0.72 14.95 -17.02
CA LEU A 169 1.80 15.68 -16.35
C LEU A 169 2.74 16.27 -17.40
N ILE A 170 3.19 17.50 -17.16
CA ILE A 170 4.33 18.06 -17.89
C ILE A 170 5.61 17.32 -17.49
N GLU A 171 6.63 17.38 -18.33
CA GLU A 171 7.88 16.63 -18.12
C GLU A 171 8.53 16.89 -16.76
N LYS A 172 8.53 18.15 -16.30
CA LYS A 172 9.04 18.55 -14.98
C LYS A 172 8.34 17.81 -13.84
N ASP A 173 7.02 17.71 -13.90
CA ASP A 173 6.21 17.08 -12.86
C ASP A 173 6.33 15.56 -12.94
N TYR A 174 6.36 15.00 -14.16
CA TYR A 174 6.65 13.57 -14.34
C TYR A 174 8.01 13.18 -13.74
N ARG A 175 9.07 13.95 -14.01
CA ARG A 175 10.40 13.74 -13.40
C ARG A 175 10.36 13.84 -11.88
N SER A 176 9.47 14.66 -11.31
CA SER A 176 9.26 14.75 -9.86
C SER A 176 8.54 13.52 -9.31
N ALA A 177 7.56 12.98 -10.04
CA ALA A 177 6.89 11.73 -9.68
C ALA A 177 7.85 10.53 -9.71
N VAL A 178 8.75 10.48 -10.70
CA VAL A 178 9.82 9.46 -10.76
C VAL A 178 10.74 9.51 -9.53
N LYS A 179 11.00 10.69 -8.96
CA LYS A 179 11.84 10.82 -7.75
C LYS A 179 11.20 10.16 -6.52
N LEU A 180 9.87 10.16 -6.42
CA LEU A 180 9.17 9.45 -5.33
C LEU A 180 9.38 7.93 -5.41
N MET A 181 9.67 7.40 -6.60
CA MET A 181 9.76 5.96 -6.84
C MET A 181 11.18 5.38 -6.75
N VAL A 182 12.19 6.20 -6.42
CA VAL A 182 13.61 5.82 -6.52
C VAL A 182 13.96 4.57 -5.73
N ASN A 183 13.33 4.35 -4.57
CA ASN A 183 13.63 3.22 -3.69
C ASN A 183 12.84 1.93 -4.01
N THR A 184 11.87 2.00 -4.92
CA THR A 184 11.03 0.84 -5.29
C THR A 184 11.77 -0.18 -6.16
N GLY A 185 12.89 0.22 -6.78
CA GLY A 185 13.55 -0.59 -7.81
C GLY A 185 12.78 -0.72 -9.13
N VAL A 186 11.62 -0.05 -9.26
CA VAL A 186 10.90 0.04 -10.53
C VAL A 186 11.70 0.91 -11.48
N THR A 187 12.09 0.35 -12.62
CA THR A 187 12.67 1.16 -13.69
C THR A 187 11.57 2.00 -14.33
N ALA A 188 11.70 3.32 -14.21
CA ALA A 188 10.75 4.27 -14.76
C ALA A 188 10.69 4.25 -16.30
N ASN A 189 9.54 4.59 -16.85
CA ASN A 189 9.37 4.95 -18.25
C ASN A 189 10.13 6.25 -18.56
N THR A 190 10.55 6.44 -19.81
CA THR A 190 10.90 7.79 -20.29
C THR A 190 9.65 8.68 -20.33
N TYR A 191 9.81 9.98 -20.50
CA TYR A 191 8.64 10.88 -20.58
C TYR A 191 7.75 10.53 -21.78
N GLU A 192 8.32 10.16 -22.93
CA GLU A 192 7.57 9.71 -24.12
C GLU A 192 6.81 8.42 -23.85
N GLN A 193 7.43 7.48 -23.14
CA GLN A 193 6.78 6.23 -22.73
C GLN A 193 5.66 6.50 -21.72
N TYR A 194 5.84 7.46 -20.81
CA TYR A 194 4.79 7.92 -19.91
C TYR A 194 3.62 8.55 -20.69
N LEU A 195 3.88 9.39 -21.71
CA LEU A 195 2.81 9.94 -22.55
C LEU A 195 2.03 8.82 -23.27
N LYS A 196 2.66 7.68 -23.56
CA LYS A 196 2.02 6.49 -24.13
C LYS A 196 1.23 5.67 -23.11
N TRP A 197 1.79 5.42 -21.93
CA TRP A 197 1.28 4.44 -20.97
C TRP A 197 0.59 5.04 -19.74
N GLY A 198 0.76 6.34 -19.49
CA GLY A 198 0.15 7.06 -18.37
C GLY A 198 0.67 6.67 -16.99
N SER A 199 1.85 6.04 -16.91
CA SER A 199 2.42 5.48 -15.68
C SER A 199 3.93 5.64 -15.64
N ILE A 200 4.50 5.67 -14.43
CA ILE A 200 5.95 5.56 -14.18
C ILE A 200 6.43 4.16 -14.54
N ALA A 201 5.71 3.13 -14.11
CA ALA A 201 5.99 1.74 -14.39
C ALA A 201 5.73 1.43 -15.88
N ASN A 202 6.56 0.55 -16.44
CA ASN A 202 6.36 0.05 -17.79
C ASN A 202 5.48 -1.20 -17.77
N PRO A 203 4.45 -1.32 -18.62
CA PRO A 203 3.58 -2.50 -18.62
C PRO A 203 4.33 -3.82 -18.77
N TRP A 204 5.28 -3.89 -19.71
CA TRP A 204 5.97 -5.14 -20.01
C TRP A 204 6.92 -5.57 -18.90
N ARG A 205 7.68 -4.61 -18.34
CA ARG A 205 8.56 -4.89 -17.18
C ARG A 205 7.75 -5.29 -15.95
N THR A 206 6.59 -4.66 -15.75
CA THR A 206 5.70 -4.95 -14.63
C THR A 206 5.10 -6.35 -14.76
N ILE A 207 4.57 -6.70 -15.94
CA ILE A 207 4.01 -8.03 -16.22
C ILE A 207 5.10 -9.10 -16.08
N LEU A 208 6.30 -8.87 -16.62
CA LEU A 208 7.40 -9.83 -16.51
C LEU A 208 7.82 -10.05 -15.03
N SER A 209 8.03 -8.97 -14.28
CA SER A 209 8.40 -9.05 -12.85
C SER A 209 7.34 -9.81 -12.04
N TRP A 210 6.07 -9.47 -12.28
CA TRP A 210 4.93 -10.13 -11.66
C TRP A 210 4.86 -11.62 -11.98
N SER A 211 4.93 -12.00 -13.27
CA SER A 211 4.90 -13.40 -13.70
C SER A 211 6.05 -14.20 -13.12
N LEU A 212 7.26 -13.63 -13.04
CA LEU A 212 8.42 -14.30 -12.43
C LEU A 212 8.24 -14.49 -10.92
N ASN A 213 7.74 -13.47 -10.22
CA ASN A 213 7.46 -13.56 -8.78
C ASN A 213 6.39 -14.63 -8.49
N TRP A 214 5.29 -14.62 -9.23
CA TRP A 214 4.21 -15.59 -9.05
C TRP A 214 4.63 -17.00 -9.45
N LEU A 215 5.39 -17.16 -10.53
CA LEU A 215 5.95 -18.46 -10.91
C LEU A 215 6.88 -18.99 -9.82
N PHE A 216 7.79 -18.15 -9.31
CA PHE A 216 8.71 -18.55 -8.24
C PHE A 216 7.94 -19.02 -7.00
N TRP A 217 7.00 -18.21 -6.49
CA TRP A 217 6.23 -18.58 -5.30
C TRP A 217 5.28 -19.75 -5.55
N GLY A 218 4.70 -19.85 -6.74
CA GLY A 218 3.90 -20.99 -7.17
C GLY A 218 4.70 -22.29 -7.11
N VAL A 219 5.92 -22.30 -7.66
CA VAL A 219 6.83 -23.46 -7.60
C VAL A 219 7.25 -23.76 -6.17
N VAL A 220 7.66 -22.76 -5.38
CA VAL A 220 8.09 -22.96 -3.99
C VAL A 220 6.97 -23.58 -3.15
N PHE A 221 5.76 -23.03 -3.19
CA PHE A 221 4.64 -23.58 -2.43
C PHE A 221 4.17 -24.93 -2.95
N PHE A 222 4.26 -25.17 -4.26
CA PHE A 222 3.99 -26.49 -4.82
C PHE A 222 4.98 -27.54 -4.30
N LEU A 223 6.28 -27.22 -4.24
CA LEU A 223 7.30 -28.14 -3.71
C LEU A 223 7.15 -28.38 -2.21
N ILE A 224 6.66 -27.39 -1.44
CA ILE A 224 6.46 -27.51 0.00
C ILE A 224 5.21 -28.32 0.35
N GLY A 225 4.09 -28.08 -0.33
CA GLY A 225 2.78 -28.60 0.09
C GLY A 225 1.83 -28.96 -1.03
N GLY A 226 2.33 -29.08 -2.26
CA GLY A 226 1.55 -29.48 -3.42
C GLY A 226 0.50 -28.44 -3.87
N PRO A 227 -0.45 -28.85 -4.72
CA PRO A 227 -1.45 -27.95 -5.29
C PRO A 227 -2.39 -27.35 -4.22
N GLY A 228 -2.67 -28.07 -3.13
CA GLY A 228 -3.51 -27.57 -2.05
C GLY A 228 -2.92 -26.35 -1.35
N LEU A 229 -1.60 -26.38 -1.06
CA LEU A 229 -0.91 -25.22 -0.48
C LEU A 229 -0.89 -24.03 -1.45
N VAL A 230 -0.62 -24.26 -2.73
CA VAL A 230 -0.67 -23.20 -3.76
C VAL A 230 -2.06 -22.55 -3.81
N CYS A 231 -3.13 -23.35 -3.86
CA CYS A 231 -4.49 -22.83 -3.88
C CYS A 231 -4.81 -22.01 -2.62
N ALA A 232 -4.42 -22.51 -1.45
CA ALA A 232 -4.65 -21.85 -0.18
C ALA A 232 -3.94 -20.48 -0.10
N VAL A 233 -2.63 -20.41 -0.43
CA VAL A 233 -1.85 -19.17 -0.30
C VAL A 233 -2.14 -18.15 -1.41
N PHE A 234 -2.36 -18.57 -2.66
CA PHE A 234 -2.73 -17.65 -3.74
C PHE A 234 -4.17 -17.15 -3.58
N GLY A 235 -5.10 -18.02 -3.15
CA GLY A 235 -6.46 -17.62 -2.82
C GLY A 235 -6.49 -16.61 -1.66
N ALA A 236 -5.73 -16.87 -0.60
CA ALA A 236 -5.63 -15.96 0.54
C ALA A 236 -4.90 -14.65 0.22
N ALA A 237 -3.88 -14.66 -0.65
CA ALA A 237 -3.26 -13.45 -1.18
C ALA A 237 -4.28 -12.57 -1.92
N GLY A 238 -5.20 -13.18 -2.67
CA GLY A 238 -6.36 -12.53 -3.28
C GLY A 238 -7.28 -11.85 -2.27
N VAL A 239 -7.70 -12.59 -1.25
CA VAL A 239 -8.55 -12.09 -0.16
C VAL A 239 -7.87 -10.93 0.57
N TRP A 240 -6.58 -11.07 0.89
CA TRP A 240 -5.80 -10.01 1.53
C TRP A 240 -5.69 -8.76 0.66
N ALA A 241 -5.47 -8.91 -0.65
CA ALA A 241 -5.41 -7.77 -1.55
C ALA A 241 -6.73 -7.00 -1.56
N VAL A 242 -7.88 -7.68 -1.51
CA VAL A 242 -9.18 -7.00 -1.36
C VAL A 242 -9.30 -6.36 0.03
N GLY A 243 -8.92 -7.08 1.09
CA GLY A 243 -9.03 -6.62 2.48
C GLY A 243 -8.19 -5.38 2.80
N VAL A 244 -6.95 -5.27 2.28
CA VAL A 244 -6.07 -4.13 2.58
C VAL A 244 -6.65 -2.78 2.14
N ARG A 245 -7.59 -2.77 1.18
CA ARG A 245 -8.30 -1.57 0.72
C ARG A 245 -9.22 -0.95 1.78
N THR A 246 -9.54 -1.68 2.86
CA THR A 246 -10.32 -1.12 3.98
C THR A 246 -9.45 -0.35 4.98
N PHE A 247 -8.13 -0.56 4.96
CA PHE A 247 -7.21 -0.08 6.00
C PHE A 247 -7.31 1.42 6.25
N ASN A 248 -7.25 2.25 5.20
CA ASN A 248 -7.27 3.71 5.38
C ASN A 248 -8.63 4.23 5.87
N TYR A 249 -9.74 3.61 5.45
CA TYR A 249 -11.06 4.01 5.92
C TYR A 249 -11.21 3.79 7.42
N GLU A 250 -10.79 2.63 7.92
CA GLU A 250 -10.81 2.32 9.35
C GLU A 250 -9.72 3.09 10.12
N GLY A 251 -8.55 3.23 9.51
CA GLY A 251 -7.39 3.94 10.04
C GLY A 251 -7.58 5.43 10.23
N HIS A 252 -8.53 6.06 9.53
CA HIS A 252 -8.94 7.46 9.72
C HIS A 252 -10.32 7.58 10.39
N GLY A 253 -10.65 6.64 11.28
CA GLY A 253 -11.84 6.71 12.12
C GLY A 253 -13.16 6.72 11.34
N LYS A 254 -13.18 6.22 10.11
CA LYS A 254 -14.37 6.20 9.22
C LYS A 254 -14.90 7.62 8.95
N GLY A 255 -14.01 8.61 8.94
CA GLY A 255 -14.35 10.03 8.78
C GLY A 255 -14.91 10.68 10.04
N LYS A 256 -14.70 10.08 11.22
CA LYS A 256 -15.08 10.61 12.53
C LYS A 256 -13.87 10.63 13.46
N ASP A 257 -13.90 11.49 14.47
CA ASP A 257 -12.85 11.50 15.48
C ASP A 257 -12.99 10.30 16.39
N MET A 258 -12.10 9.34 16.19
CA MET A 258 -12.03 8.09 16.96
C MET A 258 -10.70 8.00 17.72
N ARG A 259 -9.91 9.07 17.73
CA ARG A 259 -8.62 9.14 18.42
C ARG A 259 -8.84 9.05 19.92
N ARG A 260 -7.95 8.33 20.59
CA ARG A 260 -7.99 8.09 22.04
C ARG A 260 -6.84 8.79 22.73
N ASP A 261 -7.12 9.43 23.86
CA ASP A 261 -6.08 10.04 24.67
C ASP A 261 -5.14 8.99 25.27
N ASN A 262 -3.85 9.34 25.40
CA ASN A 262 -2.78 8.47 25.86
C ASN A 262 -2.56 7.21 25.00
N TYR A 263 -3.08 7.20 23.78
CA TYR A 263 -2.99 6.07 22.86
C TYR A 263 -2.75 6.51 21.42
N ASP A 264 -3.51 7.51 20.95
CA ASP A 264 -3.27 8.25 19.72
C ASP A 264 -2.70 9.61 20.11
N PHE A 265 -1.50 9.93 19.64
CA PHE A 265 -0.74 11.13 20.05
C PHE A 265 -0.73 12.22 18.98
N SER A 266 -0.81 11.85 17.69
CA SER A 266 -1.04 12.86 16.64
C SER A 266 -2.47 13.41 16.73
N ARG A 267 -2.59 14.72 16.56
CA ARG A 267 -3.87 15.43 16.45
C ARG A 267 -4.00 16.22 15.14
N ASP A 268 -3.00 16.14 14.26
CA ASP A 268 -2.93 16.89 13.00
C ASP A 268 -3.84 16.30 11.92
N ASP A 269 -4.21 15.01 12.04
CA ASP A 269 -5.15 14.30 11.17
C ASP A 269 -5.99 13.29 11.96
N MET A 270 -6.92 12.61 11.29
CA MET A 270 -7.88 11.69 11.90
C MET A 270 -7.35 10.26 12.06
N SER A 271 -6.06 10.03 11.85
CA SER A 271 -5.45 8.71 11.96
C SER A 271 -5.59 8.12 13.37
N ILE A 272 -5.80 6.80 13.46
CA ILE A 272 -5.91 6.05 14.71
C ILE A 272 -5.04 4.80 14.71
N ASN A 273 -4.44 4.46 15.85
CA ASN A 273 -3.70 3.23 16.05
C ASN A 273 -4.67 2.02 16.12
N GLN A 274 -4.85 1.35 14.98
CA GLN A 274 -5.70 0.16 14.88
C GLN A 274 -5.02 -1.06 15.51
N LEU A 275 -5.74 -1.79 16.38
CA LEU A 275 -5.17 -2.97 17.07
C LEU A 275 -4.80 -4.08 16.08
N TRP A 276 -5.72 -4.46 15.19
CA TRP A 276 -5.53 -5.61 14.31
C TRP A 276 -4.36 -5.41 13.33
N PRO A 277 -4.34 -4.38 12.46
CA PRO A 277 -3.16 -4.08 11.61
C PRO A 277 -1.89 -3.80 12.40
N GLY A 278 -2.00 -3.18 13.58
CA GLY A 278 -0.88 -2.96 14.50
C GLY A 278 -0.18 -4.27 14.86
N TYR A 279 -0.93 -5.30 15.27
CA TYR A 279 -0.35 -6.59 15.65
C TYR A 279 0.09 -7.46 14.47
N VAL A 280 -0.70 -7.53 13.38
CA VAL A 280 -0.39 -8.48 12.28
C VAL A 280 0.59 -7.93 11.24
N ALA A 281 0.73 -6.62 11.13
CA ALA A 281 1.60 -5.97 10.15
C ALA A 281 2.62 -4.99 10.77
N GLY A 282 2.40 -4.55 12.02
CA GLY A 282 3.15 -3.43 12.60
C GLY A 282 2.61 -2.06 12.16
N GLU A 283 1.37 -1.98 11.68
CA GLU A 283 0.80 -0.71 11.18
C GLU A 283 0.07 0.07 12.27
N TRP A 284 0.82 0.59 13.23
CA TRP A 284 0.34 1.57 14.21
C TRP A 284 0.18 2.94 13.54
N HIS A 285 -0.99 3.15 12.93
CA HIS A 285 -1.22 4.22 11.94
C HIS A 285 -1.11 5.64 12.50
N ASN A 286 -1.64 5.95 13.69
CA ASN A 286 -1.49 7.29 14.27
C ASN A 286 -0.02 7.58 14.64
N ASN A 287 0.68 6.58 15.18
CA ASN A 287 2.11 6.72 15.46
C ASN A 287 2.93 6.91 14.20
N HIS A 288 2.54 6.24 13.11
CA HIS A 288 3.12 6.43 11.79
C HIS A 288 2.92 7.87 11.27
N HIS A 289 1.69 8.40 11.36
CA HIS A 289 1.41 9.78 10.98
C HIS A 289 2.18 10.80 11.84
N LEU A 290 2.42 10.49 13.11
CA LEU A 290 3.23 11.32 14.00
C LEU A 290 4.73 11.32 13.65
N TYR A 291 5.29 10.16 13.29
CA TYR A 291 6.70 10.01 12.90
C TYR A 291 6.85 9.22 11.58
N PRO A 292 6.52 9.82 10.41
CA PRO A 292 6.41 9.07 9.15
C PRO A 292 7.71 8.38 8.71
N VAL A 293 8.85 9.00 9.01
CA VAL A 293 10.18 8.50 8.65
C VAL A 293 10.74 7.47 9.65
N SER A 294 10.00 7.11 10.70
CA SER A 294 10.46 6.12 11.68
C SER A 294 10.33 4.70 11.13
N ALA A 295 11.33 3.86 11.39
CA ALA A 295 11.29 2.44 11.07
C ALA A 295 10.53 1.63 12.13
N ARG A 296 10.29 2.20 13.31
CA ARG A 296 9.43 1.64 14.35
C ARG A 296 8.18 2.51 14.48
N THR A 297 7.00 1.93 14.50
CA THR A 297 5.75 2.65 14.79
C THR A 297 5.09 2.14 16.08
N GLY A 298 5.49 0.98 16.61
CA GLY A 298 5.07 0.53 17.94
C GLY A 298 5.84 1.23 19.07
N PHE A 299 5.29 2.33 19.60
CA PHE A 299 5.98 3.12 20.62
C PHE A 299 5.58 2.76 22.05
N LEU A 300 4.30 2.47 22.30
CA LEU A 300 3.83 2.05 23.62
C LEU A 300 4.26 0.61 23.94
N PRO A 301 4.41 0.24 25.24
CA PRO A 301 4.91 -1.09 25.62
C PRO A 301 4.11 -2.28 25.06
N HIS A 302 2.79 -2.11 24.86
CA HIS A 302 1.90 -3.15 24.33
C HIS A 302 1.79 -3.14 22.79
N GLN A 303 2.34 -2.12 22.13
CA GLN A 303 2.28 -1.98 20.67
C GLN A 303 3.39 -2.82 20.02
N PHE A 304 3.15 -4.13 19.93
CA PHE A 304 4.06 -5.03 19.24
C PHE A 304 4.09 -4.72 17.74
N ASP A 305 5.29 -4.72 17.14
CA ASP A 305 5.53 -4.23 15.78
C ASP A 305 6.40 -5.24 15.01
N LEU A 306 5.74 -6.13 14.26
CA LEU A 306 6.40 -7.20 13.50
C LEU A 306 7.31 -6.65 12.41
N ALA A 307 6.92 -5.55 11.75
CA ALA A 307 7.76 -4.90 10.75
C ALA A 307 9.04 -4.34 11.37
N TRP A 308 8.96 -3.77 12.58
CA TRP A 308 10.15 -3.34 13.32
C TRP A 308 11.04 -4.53 13.67
N CYS A 309 10.46 -5.65 14.13
CA CYS A 309 11.23 -6.86 14.43
C CYS A 309 12.02 -7.34 13.20
N TYR A 310 11.42 -7.33 12.01
CA TYR A 310 12.11 -7.64 10.76
C TYR A 310 13.25 -6.65 10.48
N ILE A 311 12.95 -5.34 10.45
CA ILE A 311 13.93 -4.30 10.08
C ILE A 311 15.11 -4.29 11.05
N TRP A 312 14.83 -4.37 12.35
CA TRP A 312 15.85 -4.41 13.40
C TRP A 312 16.73 -5.66 13.30
N THR A 313 16.14 -6.83 13.04
CA THR A 313 16.90 -8.08 12.86
C THR A 313 17.81 -7.97 11.63
N MET A 314 17.28 -7.47 10.51
CA MET A 314 18.06 -7.21 9.29
C MET A 314 19.16 -6.18 9.51
N HIS A 315 18.97 -5.22 10.42
CA HIS A 315 20.01 -4.27 10.78
C HIS A 315 21.10 -4.90 11.63
N LYS A 316 20.72 -5.69 12.64
CA LYS A 316 21.66 -6.40 13.53
C LYS A 316 22.49 -7.44 12.80
N LEU A 317 21.92 -8.12 11.81
CA LEU A 317 22.63 -9.13 11.01
C LEU A 317 23.44 -8.52 9.85
N GLY A 318 23.26 -7.23 9.54
CA GLY A 318 24.01 -6.51 8.52
C GLY A 318 23.36 -6.30 7.13
N PRO A 319 22.26 -6.98 6.72
CA PRO A 319 21.52 -6.61 5.50
C PRO A 319 21.02 -5.17 5.42
N VAL A 320 20.68 -4.54 6.55
CA VAL A 320 20.29 -3.12 6.66
C VAL A 320 21.44 -2.34 7.29
N SER A 321 21.94 -1.31 6.61
CA SER A 321 23.10 -0.52 7.04
C SER A 321 22.73 0.59 8.02
N SER A 322 21.52 1.13 7.91
CA SER A 322 21.02 2.21 8.77
C SER A 322 19.51 2.16 8.87
N LEU A 323 18.96 2.64 9.99
CA LEU A 323 17.54 2.83 10.23
C LEU A 323 17.30 4.08 11.08
N ASN A 324 16.10 4.62 11.00
CA ASN A 324 15.62 5.68 11.88
C ASN A 324 14.67 5.10 12.93
N ASP A 325 14.84 5.39 14.22
CA ASP A 325 13.98 4.90 15.30
C ASP A 325 13.56 6.06 16.21
N SER A 326 12.37 6.60 15.97
CA SER A 326 11.86 7.78 16.69
C SER A 326 11.29 7.47 18.08
N LYS A 327 11.43 6.24 18.61
CA LYS A 327 10.86 5.91 19.93
C LYS A 327 11.44 6.77 21.06
N GLY A 328 12.73 7.09 21.01
CA GLY A 328 13.37 7.95 22.02
C GLY A 328 12.76 9.35 22.04
N GLU A 329 12.66 9.97 20.86
CA GLU A 329 12.04 11.28 20.66
C GLU A 329 10.56 11.30 21.09
N PHE A 330 9.80 10.24 20.74
CA PHE A 330 8.42 10.08 21.18
C PHE A 330 8.30 10.08 22.71
N LEU A 331 9.14 9.32 23.41
CA LEU A 331 9.09 9.24 24.88
C LEU A 331 9.46 10.59 25.53
N GLU A 332 10.44 11.29 24.97
CA GLU A 332 10.83 12.63 25.44
C GLU A 332 9.67 13.63 25.29
N ASN A 333 9.00 13.63 24.13
CA ASN A 333 7.96 14.59 23.82
C ASN A 333 6.64 14.34 24.56
N HIS A 334 6.30 13.09 24.88
CA HIS A 334 4.97 12.73 25.41
C HIS A 334 4.95 12.16 26.83
N PHE A 335 6.10 11.75 27.37
CA PHE A 335 6.15 11.09 28.69
C PHE A 335 7.15 11.73 29.66
N ASN A 336 8.33 12.16 29.20
CA ASN A 336 9.37 12.70 30.09
C ASN A 336 9.21 14.19 30.43
N LYS A 337 8.24 14.90 29.84
CA LYS A 337 7.90 16.29 30.14
C LYS A 337 6.92 16.47 31.32
N LYS A 338 6.76 15.45 32.17
CA LYS A 338 5.91 15.49 33.37
C LYS A 338 6.72 15.61 34.65
#